data_AF-A0AA96TAU6-F1
#
_entry.id   AF-A0AA96TAU6-F1
#
_cell.length_a   1.000
_cell.length_b   1.000
_cell.length_c   1.000
_cell.angle_alpha   90.00
_cell.angle_beta   90.00
_cell.angle_gamma   90.00
#
_symmetry.space_group_name_H-M   'P 1'
#
loop_
_entity.id
_entity.type
_entity.pdbx_description
1 polymer ?
#
loop_
_entity_poly.entity_id
_entity_poly.type
_entity_poly.pdbx_seq_one_letter_code
_entity_poly.pdbx_strand_id
1 'polypeptide(L)'
;MNIILKNEEIVTGRCYPEGQNRVVLTFDGDTPSAELLVEFKLANDAGNVFGAYSGYSTVYQALENGYILSNDGSVYEPPAEPDPEPIYEPTLDELKMAKKQEVSAACEQTIAKGVDVQLPGGVEHFSLTANDQINLIGSQAAVTAGEQQIAYHEDGQPCRYYTPDEIGLIVQQTMFWIGYHRTYCNSINMWIQAAADKDALLEIHYGADVPVAYQSEVLKDYLAKIAASAKEDDVSEAVS
;
A
#
# COMPACT_ATOMS: atom_id res chain seq x y z
N MET A 1 -25.97 -45.99 -26.33
CA MET A 1 -26.88 -46.20 -27.48
C MET A 1 -26.04 -46.30 -28.74
N ASN A 2 -26.55 -46.91 -29.80
CA ASN A 2 -25.83 -47.00 -31.07
C ASN A 2 -26.08 -45.73 -31.90
N ILE A 3 -25.01 -45.10 -32.35
CA ILE A 3 -25.02 -43.96 -33.26
C ILE A 3 -24.51 -44.48 -34.60
N ILE A 4 -25.38 -44.45 -35.61
CA ILE A 4 -25.06 -44.84 -36.98
C ILE A 4 -24.57 -43.59 -37.70
N LEU A 5 -23.30 -43.61 -38.11
CA LEU A 5 -22.64 -42.55 -38.84
C LEU A 5 -23.07 -42.54 -40.32
N LYS A 6 -22.72 -41.46 -41.04
CA LYS A 6 -23.02 -41.29 -42.47
C LYS A 6 -22.47 -42.40 -43.36
N ASN A 7 -21.32 -42.97 -42.98
CA ASN A 7 -20.69 -44.11 -43.65
C ASN A 7 -21.29 -45.47 -43.22
N GLU A 8 -22.39 -45.46 -42.46
CA GLU A 8 -23.07 -46.63 -41.88
C GLU A 8 -22.23 -47.40 -40.83
N GLU A 9 -21.11 -46.82 -40.38
CA GLU A 9 -20.36 -47.30 -39.22
C GLU A 9 -21.15 -47.05 -37.93
N ILE A 10 -21.07 -47.98 -36.98
CA ILE A 10 -21.80 -47.92 -35.72
C ILE A 10 -20.82 -47.64 -34.59
N VAL A 11 -21.05 -46.56 -33.87
CA VAL A 11 -20.31 -46.19 -32.66
C VAL A 11 -21.24 -46.14 -31.46
N THR A 12 -20.70 -46.36 -30.27
CA THR A 12 -21.47 -46.26 -29.02
C THR A 12 -21.25 -44.91 -28.37
N GLY A 13 -22.33 -44.33 -27.87
CA GLY A 13 -22.28 -43.05 -27.20
C GLY A 13 -23.60 -42.61 -26.62
N ARG A 14 -23.73 -41.31 -26.41
CA ARG A 14 -24.93 -40.63 -25.94
C ARG A 14 -25.29 -39.50 -26.92
N CYS A 15 -26.59 -39.32 -27.14
CA CYS A 15 -27.14 -38.20 -27.85
C CYS A 15 -28.28 -37.62 -27.03
N TYR A 16 -28.26 -36.32 -26.73
CA TYR A 16 -29.34 -35.63 -26.03
C TYR A 16 -29.48 -34.18 -26.52
N PRO A 17 -30.71 -33.62 -26.50
CA PRO A 17 -30.92 -32.24 -26.93
C PRO A 17 -30.29 -31.24 -25.96
N GLU A 18 -29.78 -30.13 -26.51
CA GLU A 18 -29.32 -28.96 -25.77
C GLU A 18 -30.04 -27.72 -26.33
N GLY A 19 -31.16 -27.35 -25.73
CA GLY A 19 -32.02 -26.30 -26.28
C GLY A 19 -32.75 -26.76 -27.55
N GLN A 20 -33.24 -25.79 -28.33
CA GLN A 20 -34.10 -26.07 -29.49
C GLN A 20 -33.33 -26.53 -30.73
N ASN A 21 -32.13 -25.98 -30.92
CA ASN A 21 -31.40 -26.11 -32.17
C ASN A 21 -30.10 -26.90 -32.04
N ARG A 22 -29.80 -27.49 -30.88
CA ARG A 22 -28.55 -28.22 -30.66
C ARG A 22 -28.74 -29.59 -30.06
N VAL A 23 -27.80 -30.47 -30.36
CA VAL A 23 -27.66 -31.80 -29.75
C VAL A 23 -26.23 -32.00 -29.30
N VAL A 24 -26.07 -32.65 -28.15
CA VAL A 24 -24.77 -33.10 -27.67
C VAL A 24 -24.59 -34.55 -28.06
N LEU A 25 -23.47 -34.84 -28.70
CA LEU A 25 -22.98 -36.18 -28.98
C LEU A 25 -21.71 -36.42 -28.17
N THR A 26 -21.70 -37.49 -27.37
CA THR A 26 -20.48 -37.98 -26.72
C THR A 26 -20.27 -39.44 -27.06
N PHE A 27 -19.02 -39.84 -27.23
CA PHE A 27 -18.65 -41.19 -27.65
C PHE A 27 -17.92 -41.92 -26.52
N ASP A 28 -18.20 -43.23 -26.40
CA ASP A 28 -17.58 -44.07 -25.37
C ASP A 28 -16.14 -44.50 -25.75
N GLY A 29 -15.78 -44.35 -27.03
CA GLY A 29 -14.46 -44.67 -27.59
C GLY A 29 -13.91 -43.54 -28.46
N ASP A 30 -13.23 -43.90 -29.55
CA ASP A 30 -12.67 -42.91 -30.47
C ASP A 30 -13.75 -41.96 -31.01
N THR A 31 -13.47 -40.66 -30.96
CA THR A 31 -14.39 -39.63 -31.45
C THR A 31 -14.34 -39.60 -32.99
N PRO A 32 -15.45 -39.89 -33.69
CA PRO A 32 -15.48 -39.84 -35.15
C PRO A 32 -15.21 -38.43 -35.67
N SER A 33 -14.77 -38.33 -36.93
CA SER A 33 -14.71 -37.04 -37.62
C SER A 33 -16.10 -36.43 -37.71
N ALA A 34 -16.22 -35.12 -37.47
CA ALA A 34 -17.50 -34.40 -37.51
C ALA A 34 -18.24 -34.54 -38.86
N GLU A 35 -17.51 -34.72 -39.96
CA GLU A 35 -18.08 -34.93 -41.30
C GLU A 35 -18.93 -36.21 -41.41
N LEU A 36 -18.61 -37.22 -40.58
CA LEU A 36 -19.35 -38.48 -40.51
C LEU A 36 -20.60 -38.38 -39.65
N LEU A 37 -20.74 -37.31 -38.87
CA LEU A 37 -21.90 -37.06 -38.01
C LEU A 37 -23.00 -36.29 -38.73
N VAL A 38 -22.83 -35.93 -40.01
CA VAL A 38 -23.91 -35.38 -40.83
C VAL A 38 -24.92 -36.50 -41.14
N GLU A 39 -26.21 -36.29 -40.88
CA GLU A 39 -27.28 -37.27 -41.11
C GLU A 39 -27.20 -38.54 -40.24
N PHE A 40 -26.60 -38.44 -39.05
CA PHE A 40 -26.52 -39.57 -38.13
C PHE A 40 -27.91 -40.08 -37.69
N LYS A 41 -27.96 -41.36 -37.32
CA LYS A 41 -29.17 -42.03 -36.81
C LYS A 41 -28.89 -42.63 -35.43
N LEU A 42 -29.93 -42.71 -34.60
CA LEU A 42 -29.87 -43.38 -33.30
C LEU A 42 -30.59 -44.71 -33.38
N ALA A 43 -29.95 -45.77 -32.88
CA ALA A 43 -30.51 -47.12 -32.83
C ALA A 43 -30.36 -47.75 -31.44
N ASN A 44 -31.28 -48.63 -31.10
CA ASN A 44 -31.20 -49.45 -29.88
C ASN A 44 -30.20 -50.60 -30.05
N ASP A 45 -29.99 -51.39 -28.99
CA ASP A 45 -29.04 -52.52 -29.01
C ASP A 45 -29.45 -53.65 -29.97
N ALA A 46 -30.73 -53.70 -30.36
CA ALA A 46 -31.25 -54.61 -31.37
C ALA A 46 -31.10 -54.07 -32.82
N GLY A 47 -30.50 -52.89 -33.00
CA GLY A 47 -30.30 -52.25 -34.30
C GLY A 47 -31.55 -51.55 -34.87
N ASN A 48 -32.61 -51.38 -34.08
CA ASN A 48 -33.79 -50.65 -34.53
C ASN A 48 -33.56 -49.13 -34.41
N VAL A 49 -33.65 -48.43 -35.54
CA VAL A 49 -33.51 -46.97 -35.60
C VAL A 49 -34.75 -46.30 -34.98
N PHE A 50 -34.52 -45.33 -34.09
CA PHE A 50 -35.57 -44.56 -33.43
C PHE A 50 -35.42 -43.04 -33.55
N GLY A 51 -34.33 -42.55 -34.16
CA GLY A 51 -34.12 -41.13 -34.44
C GLY A 51 -33.20 -40.91 -35.63
N ALA A 52 -33.49 -39.88 -36.43
CA ALA A 52 -32.68 -39.47 -37.58
C ALA A 52 -32.43 -37.96 -37.53
N TYR A 53 -31.17 -37.55 -37.67
CA TYR A 53 -30.72 -36.19 -37.35
C TYR A 53 -30.04 -35.53 -38.57
N SER A 54 -30.78 -35.40 -39.68
CA SER A 54 -30.28 -34.80 -40.93
C SER A 54 -30.08 -33.28 -40.86
N GLY A 55 -30.75 -32.58 -39.94
CA GLY A 55 -30.62 -31.14 -39.79
C GLY A 55 -29.34 -30.68 -39.08
N TYR A 56 -28.71 -31.55 -38.27
CA TYR A 56 -27.59 -31.20 -37.39
C TYR A 56 -26.26 -31.36 -38.13
N SER A 57 -25.91 -30.38 -38.94
CA SER A 57 -24.76 -30.43 -39.85
C SER A 57 -23.62 -29.48 -39.48
N THR A 58 -23.83 -28.58 -38.51
CA THR A 58 -22.84 -27.59 -38.08
C THR A 58 -22.28 -27.98 -36.72
N VAL A 59 -20.95 -28.01 -36.57
CA VAL A 59 -20.32 -28.17 -35.25
C VAL A 59 -20.44 -26.85 -34.51
N TYR A 60 -21.30 -26.82 -33.49
CA TYR A 60 -21.41 -25.67 -32.59
C TYR A 60 -20.15 -25.55 -31.73
N GLN A 61 -19.73 -26.64 -31.11
CA GLN A 61 -18.54 -26.70 -30.25
C GLN A 61 -17.95 -28.11 -30.23
N ALA A 62 -16.64 -28.25 -30.34
CA ALA A 62 -15.95 -29.53 -30.10
C ALA A 62 -15.78 -29.74 -28.58
N LEU A 63 -15.99 -30.96 -28.12
CA LEU A 63 -15.82 -31.40 -26.73
C LEU A 63 -14.64 -32.39 -26.67
N GLU A 64 -14.17 -32.68 -25.46
CA GLU A 64 -13.07 -33.64 -25.24
C GLU A 64 -13.37 -35.04 -25.81
N ASN A 65 -14.63 -35.49 -25.75
CA ASN A 65 -15.07 -36.80 -26.23
C ASN A 65 -16.30 -36.73 -27.16
N GLY A 66 -16.44 -35.64 -27.93
CA GLY A 66 -17.57 -35.50 -28.83
C GLY A 66 -17.80 -34.07 -29.34
N TYR A 67 -19.06 -33.77 -29.66
CA TYR A 67 -19.43 -32.50 -30.28
C TYR A 67 -20.80 -32.03 -29.80
N ILE A 68 -20.98 -30.71 -29.75
CA ILE A 68 -22.29 -30.08 -29.82
C ILE A 68 -22.54 -29.76 -31.29
N LEU A 69 -23.61 -30.29 -31.87
CA LEU A 69 -24.03 -30.00 -33.23
C LEU A 69 -25.24 -29.08 -33.23
N SER A 70 -25.30 -28.12 -34.15
CA SER A 70 -26.45 -27.25 -34.37
C SER A 70 -27.17 -27.55 -35.68
N ASN A 71 -28.47 -27.28 -35.72
CA ASN A 71 -29.32 -27.41 -36.91
C ASN A 71 -29.74 -26.06 -37.54
N ASP A 72 -29.31 -24.95 -36.94
CA ASP A 72 -29.60 -23.58 -37.39
C ASP A 72 -28.35 -22.87 -37.95
N GLY A 73 -27.21 -23.58 -38.01
CA GLY A 73 -25.94 -23.03 -38.47
C GLY A 73 -25.16 -22.23 -37.41
N SER A 74 -25.63 -22.20 -36.15
CA SER A 74 -24.90 -21.52 -35.08
C SER A 74 -23.57 -22.20 -34.74
N VAL A 75 -22.56 -21.38 -34.44
CA VAL A 75 -21.25 -21.79 -33.91
C VAL A 75 -21.02 -21.14 -32.55
N TYR A 76 -20.23 -21.77 -31.69
CA TYR A 76 -19.87 -21.21 -30.39
C TYR A 76 -18.91 -20.03 -30.57
N GLU A 77 -19.35 -18.86 -30.12
CA GLU A 77 -18.51 -17.68 -29.99
C GLU A 77 -18.14 -17.55 -28.50
N PRO A 78 -16.86 -17.70 -28.13
CA PRO A 78 -16.44 -17.43 -26.76
C PRO A 78 -16.74 -15.95 -26.42
N PRO A 79 -17.07 -15.63 -25.16
CA PRO A 79 -17.20 -14.24 -24.74
C PRO A 79 -15.93 -13.47 -25.08
N ALA A 80 -16.07 -12.22 -25.53
CA ALA A 80 -14.93 -11.35 -25.74
C ALA A 80 -14.14 -11.21 -24.42
N GLU A 81 -12.81 -11.26 -24.51
CA GLU A 81 -11.97 -10.95 -23.36
C GLU A 81 -12.26 -9.50 -22.91
N PRO A 82 -12.41 -9.25 -21.60
CA PRO A 82 -12.58 -7.89 -21.12
C PRO A 82 -11.34 -7.07 -21.46
N ASP A 83 -11.54 -5.79 -21.80
CA ASP A 83 -10.42 -4.86 -21.95
C ASP A 83 -9.60 -4.82 -20.65
N PRO A 84 -8.26 -4.70 -20.73
CA PRO A 84 -7.42 -4.59 -19.54
C PRO A 84 -7.83 -3.35 -18.74
N GLU A 85 -7.97 -3.50 -17.42
CA GLU A 85 -8.22 -2.36 -16.55
C GLU A 85 -7.06 -1.36 -16.64
N PRO A 86 -7.34 -0.04 -16.63
CA PRO A 86 -6.28 0.96 -16.64
C PRO A 86 -5.42 0.86 -15.39
N ILE A 87 -4.10 0.99 -15.55
CA ILE A 87 -3.17 1.04 -14.42
C ILE A 87 -3.43 2.33 -13.65
N TYR A 88 -3.67 2.22 -12.34
CA TYR A 88 -3.88 3.37 -11.47
C TYR A 88 -2.58 4.18 -11.34
N GLU A 89 -2.67 5.47 -11.67
CA GLU A 89 -1.61 6.46 -11.46
C GLU A 89 -2.07 7.48 -10.40
N PRO A 90 -1.37 7.61 -9.26
CA PRO A 90 -1.73 8.58 -8.23
C PRO A 90 -1.70 10.02 -8.77
N THR A 91 -2.70 10.80 -8.41
CA THR A 91 -2.75 12.24 -8.65
C THR A 91 -1.69 12.98 -7.83
N LEU A 92 -1.34 14.20 -8.24
CA LEU A 92 -0.42 15.04 -7.49
C LEU A 92 -0.91 15.30 -6.05
N ASP A 93 -2.22 15.45 -5.84
CA ASP A 93 -2.78 15.67 -4.51
C ASP A 93 -2.64 14.44 -3.61
N GLU A 94 -2.84 13.24 -4.16
CA GLU A 94 -2.57 11.98 -3.43
C GLU A 94 -1.09 11.84 -3.08
N LEU A 95 -0.19 12.20 -4.00
CA LEU A 95 1.25 12.21 -3.75
C LEU A 95 1.62 13.24 -2.67
N LYS A 96 1.05 14.45 -2.70
CA LYS A 96 1.26 15.47 -1.65
C LYS A 96 0.76 15.00 -0.29
N MET A 97 -0.38 14.33 -0.24
CA MET A 97 -0.92 13.76 1.00
C MET A 97 0.01 12.67 1.56
N ALA A 98 0.49 11.76 0.70
CA ALA A 98 1.45 10.73 1.09
C ALA A 98 2.76 11.34 1.59
N LYS A 99 3.31 12.34 0.88
CA LYS A 99 4.54 13.03 1.28
C LYS A 99 4.38 13.78 2.61
N LYS A 100 3.22 14.41 2.84
CA LYS A 100 2.90 15.04 4.13
C LYS A 100 2.90 14.02 5.27
N GLN A 101 2.32 12.84 5.07
CA GLN A 101 2.32 11.76 6.06
C GLN A 101 3.73 11.26 6.35
N GLU A 102 4.54 11.04 5.31
CA GLU A 102 5.96 10.65 5.42
C GLU A 102 6.75 11.65 6.28
N VAL A 103 6.68 12.95 5.95
CA VAL A 103 7.40 14.01 6.69
C VAL A 103 6.88 14.16 8.12
N SER A 104 5.56 14.06 8.32
CA SER A 104 4.97 14.17 9.66
C SER A 104 5.42 13.01 10.55
N ALA A 105 5.46 11.79 10.03
CA ALA A 105 5.97 10.62 10.77
C ALA A 105 7.46 10.77 11.11
N ALA A 106 8.29 11.25 10.18
CA ALA A 106 9.71 11.51 10.43
C ALA A 106 9.93 12.61 11.48
N CYS A 107 9.11 13.66 11.45
CA CYS A 107 9.11 14.71 12.47
C CYS A 107 8.78 14.16 13.86
N GLU A 108 7.67 13.44 13.98
CA GLU A 108 7.23 12.85 15.25
C GLU A 108 8.28 11.87 15.80
N GLN A 109 8.86 11.04 14.93
CA GLN A 109 9.93 10.13 15.31
C GLN A 109 11.18 10.88 15.79
N THR A 110 11.56 11.98 15.13
CA THR A 110 12.72 12.79 15.52
C THR A 110 12.48 13.50 16.85
N ILE A 111 11.29 14.03 17.07
CA ILE A 111 10.91 14.60 18.36
C ILE A 111 11.01 13.51 19.43
N ALA A 112 10.35 12.36 19.22
CA ALA A 112 10.32 11.28 20.20
C ALA A 112 11.69 10.71 20.54
N LYS A 113 12.61 10.66 19.57
CA LYS A 113 14.01 10.27 19.77
C LYS A 113 14.75 11.16 20.76
N GLY A 114 14.25 12.35 21.08
CA GLY A 114 14.81 13.13 22.16
C GLY A 114 16.06 13.92 21.80
N VAL A 115 16.72 14.42 22.84
CA VAL A 115 17.87 15.32 22.74
C VAL A 115 18.84 15.08 23.89
N ASP A 116 20.13 15.26 23.60
CA ASP A 116 21.18 15.26 24.62
C ASP A 116 21.20 16.61 25.36
N VAL A 117 21.33 16.55 26.68
CA VAL A 117 21.35 17.74 27.56
C VAL A 117 22.63 17.71 28.38
N GLN A 118 23.41 18.79 28.30
CA GLN A 118 24.56 19.00 29.17
C GLN A 118 24.09 19.41 30.56
N LEU A 119 24.32 18.54 31.54
CA LEU A 119 24.07 18.77 32.97
C LEU A 119 25.41 18.92 33.73
N PRO A 120 25.40 19.41 34.98
CA PRO A 120 26.60 19.49 35.80
C PRO A 120 27.29 18.13 36.01
N GLY A 121 26.53 17.03 36.00
CA GLY A 121 27.02 15.66 36.15
C GLY A 121 27.54 15.00 34.87
N GLY A 122 27.34 15.62 33.71
CA GLY A 122 27.64 15.04 32.40
C GLY A 122 26.54 15.29 31.37
N VAL A 123 26.71 14.74 30.17
CA VAL A 123 25.67 14.73 29.14
C VAL A 123 24.75 13.54 29.38
N GLU A 124 23.44 13.80 29.41
CA GLU A 124 22.39 12.79 29.59
C GLU A 124 21.38 12.89 28.43
N HIS A 125 20.79 11.76 28.04
CA HIS A 125 19.89 11.68 26.88
C HIS A 125 18.44 11.54 27.31
N PHE A 126 17.57 12.43 26.82
CA PHE A 126 16.15 12.43 27.19
C PHE A 126 15.27 12.17 25.98
N SER A 127 14.63 10.99 25.91
CA SER A 127 13.52 10.78 24.97
C SER A 127 12.37 11.71 25.26
N LEU A 128 11.59 11.98 24.22
CA LEU A 128 10.44 12.88 24.29
C LEU A 128 9.22 12.21 23.69
N THR A 129 8.95 10.95 24.11
CA THR A 129 7.66 10.36 23.83
C THR A 129 6.54 11.21 24.45
N ALA A 130 5.29 10.96 24.07
CA ALA A 130 4.17 11.73 24.62
C ALA A 130 4.12 11.68 26.16
N ASN A 131 4.49 10.53 26.75
CA ASN A 131 4.55 10.38 28.20
C ASN A 131 5.70 11.18 28.82
N ASP A 132 6.88 11.18 28.21
CA ASP A 132 8.03 11.94 28.72
C ASP A 132 7.77 13.44 28.70
N GLN A 133 7.14 13.94 27.62
CA GLN A 133 6.71 15.33 27.54
C GLN A 133 5.73 15.71 28.67
N ILE A 134 4.79 14.82 29.03
CA ILE A 134 3.86 15.04 30.15
C ILE A 134 4.61 14.99 31.49
N ASN A 135 5.54 14.04 31.65
CA ASN A 135 6.32 13.89 32.87
C ASN A 135 7.20 15.13 33.13
N LEU A 136 7.84 15.68 32.08
CA LEU A 136 8.62 16.93 32.18
C LEU A 136 7.77 18.13 32.60
N ILE A 137 6.52 18.22 32.13
CA ILE A 137 5.58 19.25 32.60
C ILE A 137 5.30 19.08 34.09
N GLY A 138 5.14 17.83 34.56
CA GLY A 138 5.02 17.51 35.98
C GLY A 138 6.25 17.93 36.79
N SER A 139 7.45 17.62 36.30
CA SER A 139 8.72 18.04 36.91
C SER A 139 8.84 19.57 36.99
N GLN A 140 8.43 20.29 35.95
CA GLN A 140 8.43 21.76 35.95
C GLN A 140 7.41 22.34 36.95
N ALA A 141 6.27 21.67 37.14
CA ALA A 141 5.28 22.05 38.16
C ALA A 141 5.83 21.83 39.58
N ALA A 142 6.54 20.73 39.83
CA ALA A 142 7.23 20.47 41.10
C ALA A 142 8.27 21.55 41.43
N VAL A 143 9.07 21.95 40.43
CA VAL A 143 9.99 23.11 40.56
C VAL A 143 9.25 24.38 40.96
N THR A 144 8.12 24.65 40.30
CA THR A 144 7.29 25.84 40.59
C THR A 144 6.68 25.80 41.99
N ALA A 145 6.38 24.60 42.51
CA ALA A 145 5.90 24.38 43.87
C ALA A 145 7.01 24.51 44.93
N GLY A 146 8.27 24.70 44.53
CA GLY A 146 9.41 24.89 45.42
C GLY A 146 10.09 23.59 45.85
N GLU A 147 9.79 22.46 45.21
CA GLU A 147 10.48 21.20 45.48
C GLU A 147 11.98 21.32 45.16
N GLN A 148 12.82 20.77 46.03
CA GLN A 148 14.29 20.83 45.89
C GLN A 148 14.88 19.54 45.32
N GLN A 149 14.08 18.48 45.26
CA GLN A 149 14.47 17.17 44.76
C GLN A 149 13.35 16.61 43.89
N ILE A 150 13.53 16.70 42.58
CA ILE A 150 12.52 16.28 41.59
C ILE A 150 12.91 14.89 41.11
N ALA A 151 12.06 13.91 41.37
CA ALA A 151 12.26 12.56 40.87
C ALA A 151 12.00 12.51 39.36
N TYR A 152 12.99 12.11 38.58
CA TYR A 152 12.89 11.95 37.13
C TYR A 152 13.88 10.86 36.64
N HIS A 153 13.80 10.44 35.39
CA HIS A 153 14.72 9.47 34.81
C HIS A 153 15.09 9.83 33.37
N GLU A 154 16.29 9.43 32.96
CA GLU A 154 16.66 9.36 31.54
C GLU A 154 16.28 7.97 30.97
N ASP A 155 16.52 7.77 29.68
CA ASP A 155 16.05 6.60 28.94
C ASP A 155 16.62 5.27 29.48
N GLY A 156 15.74 4.40 29.98
CA GLY A 156 16.12 3.07 30.45
C GLY A 156 16.96 3.05 31.73
N GLN A 157 17.14 4.20 32.38
CA GLN A 157 17.93 4.32 33.61
C GLN A 157 17.06 4.37 34.88
N PRO A 158 17.65 4.05 36.05
CA PRO A 158 16.96 4.21 37.32
C PRO A 158 16.52 5.66 37.57
N CYS A 159 15.35 5.82 38.19
CA CYS A 159 14.89 7.12 38.66
C CYS A 159 15.86 7.71 39.68
N ARG A 160 16.21 8.98 39.51
CA ARG A 160 17.07 9.75 40.41
C ARG A 160 16.47 11.12 40.69
N TYR A 161 17.05 11.80 41.67
CA TYR A 161 16.68 13.19 41.96
C TYR A 161 17.50 14.15 41.11
N TYR A 162 16.80 15.12 40.56
CA TYR A 162 17.35 16.30 39.90
C TYR A 162 17.04 17.53 40.76
N THR A 163 17.96 18.48 40.75
CA THR A 163 17.77 19.80 41.33
C THR A 163 16.85 20.67 40.45
N PRO A 164 16.28 21.75 40.99
CA PRO A 164 15.51 22.71 40.19
C PRO A 164 16.27 23.27 38.98
N ASP A 165 17.56 23.55 39.15
CA ASP A 165 18.41 24.08 38.08
C ASP A 165 18.62 23.04 36.96
N GLU A 166 18.85 21.78 37.31
CA GLU A 166 18.98 20.69 36.33
C GLU A 166 17.68 20.47 35.56
N ILE A 167 16.52 20.45 36.23
CA ILE A 167 15.22 20.37 35.55
C ILE A 167 15.02 21.58 34.62
N GLY A 168 15.44 22.77 35.04
CA GLY A 168 15.40 23.96 34.19
C GLY A 168 16.20 23.81 32.89
N LEU A 169 17.39 23.24 32.96
CA LEU A 169 18.22 22.94 31.78
C LEU A 169 17.54 21.90 30.86
N ILE A 170 17.04 20.81 31.43
CA ILE A 170 16.33 19.76 30.68
C ILE A 170 15.10 20.34 29.97
N VAL A 171 14.25 21.08 30.68
CA VAL A 171 13.04 21.68 30.11
C VAL A 171 13.39 22.70 29.03
N GLN A 172 14.41 23.53 29.23
CA GLN A 172 14.83 24.51 28.23
C GLN A 172 15.24 23.82 26.92
N GLN A 173 16.12 22.84 26.99
CA GLN A 173 16.66 22.16 25.81
C GLN A 173 15.59 21.32 25.09
N THR A 174 14.78 20.58 25.85
CA THR A 174 13.70 19.75 25.30
C THR A 174 12.58 20.57 24.67
N MET A 175 12.20 21.71 25.27
CA MET A 175 11.21 22.62 24.69
C MET A 175 11.74 23.31 23.43
N PHE A 176 13.03 23.66 23.39
CA PHE A 176 13.68 24.15 22.17
C PHE A 176 13.62 23.10 21.06
N TRP A 177 13.99 21.85 21.35
CA TRP A 177 13.95 20.72 20.41
C TRP A 177 12.54 20.50 19.83
N ILE A 178 11.53 20.38 20.69
CA ILE A 178 10.13 20.18 20.30
C ILE A 178 9.64 21.37 19.46
N GLY A 179 9.92 22.59 19.92
CA GLY A 179 9.50 23.82 19.26
C GLY A 179 10.12 23.98 17.88
N TYR A 180 11.41 23.72 17.75
CA TYR A 180 12.13 23.75 16.47
C TYR A 180 11.53 22.74 15.49
N HIS A 181 11.47 21.46 15.85
CA HIS A 181 11.04 20.41 14.92
C HIS A 181 9.58 20.54 14.49
N ARG A 182 8.69 20.95 15.40
CA ARG A 182 7.29 21.27 15.03
C ARG A 182 7.20 22.43 14.05
N THR A 183 7.98 23.50 14.29
CA THR A 183 8.02 24.67 13.41
C THR A 183 8.59 24.31 12.03
N TYR A 184 9.69 23.57 12.02
CA TYR A 184 10.36 23.08 10.82
C TYR A 184 9.45 22.19 9.98
N CYS A 185 8.80 21.20 10.60
CA CYS A 185 7.85 20.31 9.91
C CYS A 185 6.64 21.07 9.35
N ASN A 186 6.13 22.07 10.08
CA ASN A 186 5.05 22.91 9.56
C ASN A 186 5.50 23.67 8.31
N SER A 187 6.72 24.19 8.30
CA SER A 187 7.31 24.85 7.14
C SER A 187 7.53 23.89 5.94
N ILE A 188 7.99 22.66 6.17
CA ILE A 188 8.03 21.64 5.09
C ILE A 188 6.62 21.38 4.55
N ASN A 189 5.61 21.26 5.42
CA ASN A 189 4.24 21.01 4.97
C ASN A 189 3.69 22.12 4.07
N MET A 190 4.08 23.39 4.32
CA MET A 190 3.77 24.51 3.42
C MET A 190 4.49 24.36 2.07
N TRP A 191 5.75 23.91 2.08
CA TRP A 191 6.49 23.64 0.85
C TRP A 191 5.87 22.50 0.03
N ILE A 192 5.48 21.39 0.67
CA ILE A 192 4.76 20.26 0.04
C ILE A 192 3.48 20.74 -0.63
N GLN A 193 2.69 21.55 0.07
CA GLN A 193 1.43 22.06 -0.47
C GLN A 193 1.65 22.90 -1.74
N ALA A 194 2.73 23.68 -1.77
CA ALA A 194 3.10 24.56 -2.87
C ALA A 194 3.80 23.85 -4.04
N ALA A 195 4.18 22.56 -3.92
CA ALA A 195 4.84 21.82 -4.99
C ALA A 195 3.98 21.80 -6.27
N ALA A 196 4.57 22.16 -7.41
CA ALA A 196 3.86 22.32 -8.68
C ALA A 196 3.63 21.00 -9.41
N ASP A 197 4.52 20.03 -9.22
CA ASP A 197 4.55 18.76 -9.93
C ASP A 197 5.23 17.67 -9.07
N LYS A 198 5.30 16.46 -9.63
CA LYS A 198 5.89 15.30 -8.97
C LYS A 198 7.39 15.44 -8.74
N ASP A 199 8.12 16.07 -9.66
CA ASP A 199 9.57 16.21 -9.55
C ASP A 199 9.93 17.16 -8.42
N ALA A 200 9.24 18.31 -8.32
CA ALA A 200 9.39 19.23 -7.20
C ALA A 200 9.05 18.58 -5.85
N LEU A 201 8.09 17.66 -5.82
CA LEU A 201 7.69 16.95 -4.61
C LEU A 201 8.71 15.90 -4.16
N LEU A 202 9.45 15.28 -5.10
CA LEU A 202 10.46 14.27 -4.81
C LEU A 202 11.68 14.84 -4.07
N GLU A 203 12.01 16.11 -4.31
CA GLU A 203 13.09 16.81 -3.60
C GLU A 203 12.77 17.06 -2.12
N ILE A 204 11.49 17.05 -1.75
CA ILE A 204 11.04 17.36 -0.40
C ILE A 204 11.15 16.11 0.48
N HIS A 205 11.93 16.22 1.55
CA HIS A 205 12.08 15.19 2.58
C HIS A 205 12.41 15.84 3.92
N TYR A 206 12.16 15.09 5.00
CA TYR A 206 12.53 15.56 6.33
C TYR A 206 14.06 15.64 6.46
N GLY A 207 14.57 16.78 6.91
CA GLY A 207 16.00 17.09 6.94
C GLY A 207 16.48 17.99 5.79
N ALA A 208 15.65 18.24 4.78
CA ALA A 208 15.97 19.17 3.71
C ALA A 208 16.02 20.64 4.20
N ASP A 209 16.90 21.44 3.59
CA ASP A 209 16.91 22.89 3.79
C ASP A 209 15.63 23.51 3.23
N VAL A 210 14.77 24.00 4.12
CA VAL A 210 13.50 24.61 3.71
C VAL A 210 13.79 25.89 2.93
N PRO A 211 13.26 26.07 1.70
CA PRO A 211 13.44 27.31 0.96
C PRO A 211 12.94 28.53 1.73
N VAL A 212 13.63 29.66 1.63
CA VAL A 212 13.33 30.91 2.37
C VAL A 212 11.87 31.34 2.23
N ALA A 213 11.24 31.09 1.08
CA ALA A 213 9.84 31.41 0.83
C ALA A 213 8.85 30.67 1.75
N TYR A 214 9.25 29.52 2.32
CA TYR A 214 8.43 28.70 3.23
C TYR A 214 8.93 28.74 4.68
N GLN A 215 9.98 29.53 4.96
CA GLN A 215 10.45 29.74 6.32
C GLN A 215 9.61 30.82 7.00
N SER A 216 8.90 30.44 8.06
CA SER A 216 8.26 31.42 8.96
C SER A 216 9.32 32.24 9.70
N GLU A 217 8.96 33.41 10.21
CA GLU A 217 9.86 34.21 11.06
C GLU A 217 10.35 33.39 12.27
N VAL A 218 9.45 32.58 12.85
CA VAL A 218 9.79 31.68 13.96
C VAL A 218 10.83 30.63 13.55
N LEU A 219 10.73 30.05 12.35
CA LEU A 219 11.74 29.11 11.87
C LEU A 219 13.10 29.80 11.68
N LYS A 220 13.10 31.01 11.11
CA LYS A 220 14.34 31.79 10.95
C LYS A 220 15.01 32.07 12.29
N ASP A 221 14.24 32.38 13.33
CA ASP A 221 14.76 32.58 14.69
C ASP A 221 15.41 31.30 15.25
N TYR A 222 14.79 30.13 15.05
CA TYR A 222 15.39 28.85 15.45
C TYR A 222 16.69 28.56 14.68
N LEU A 223 16.68 28.73 13.36
CA LEU A 223 17.85 28.50 12.52
C LEU A 223 19.01 29.44 12.89
N ALA A 224 18.72 30.70 13.22
CA ALA A 224 19.73 31.65 13.68
C ALA A 224 20.35 31.23 15.02
N LYS A 225 19.54 30.74 15.97
CA LYS A 225 20.03 30.21 17.26
C LYS A 225 20.91 28.98 17.07
N ILE A 226 20.48 28.02 16.24
CA ILE A 226 21.26 26.82 15.93
C ILE A 226 22.60 27.20 15.28
N ALA A 227 22.58 28.12 14.31
CA ALA A 227 23.80 28.59 13.64
C ALA A 227 24.75 29.37 14.57
N ALA A 228 24.23 29.99 15.63
CA ALA A 228 25.04 30.66 16.64
C ALA A 228 25.75 29.62 17.54
N SER A 229 25.00 28.62 18.05
CA SER A 229 25.56 27.56 18.89
C SER A 229 26.66 26.75 18.18
N ALA A 230 26.44 26.40 16.91
CA ALA A 230 27.45 25.67 16.13
C ALA A 230 28.79 26.42 15.96
N LYS A 231 28.77 27.77 15.98
CA LYS A 231 30.00 28.58 15.92
C LYS A 231 30.71 28.66 17.27
N GLU A 232 29.97 28.57 18.37
CA GLU A 232 30.56 28.55 19.72
C GLU A 232 31.29 27.23 19.96
N ASP A 233 30.71 26.11 19.50
CA ASP A 233 31.32 24.78 19.58
C ASP A 233 32.62 24.70 18.77
N ASP A 234 32.62 25.17 17.51
CA ASP A 234 33.80 25.20 16.62
C ASP A 234 34.95 26.06 17.18
N VAL A 235 34.61 27.16 17.86
CA VAL A 235 35.60 27.97 18.58
C VAL A 235 36.13 27.22 19.79
N SER A 236 35.29 26.54 20.58
CA SER A 236 35.70 25.82 21.79
C SER A 236 36.62 24.61 21.49
N GLU A 237 36.40 23.91 20.38
CA GLU A 237 37.26 22.82 19.91
C GLU A 237 38.60 23.33 19.37
N ALA A 238 38.64 24.52 18.78
CA ALA A 238 39.87 25.10 18.23
C ALA A 238 40.84 25.66 19.30
N VAL A 239 40.39 25.88 20.54
CA VAL A 239 41.22 26.37 21.67
C VAL A 239 41.52 25.31 22.75
N SER A 240 41.04 24.08 22.57
CA SER A 240 41.30 22.94 23.47
C SER A 240 42.46 22.07 22.99
#